data_AF-G0QF44-F1
#
_entry.id   AF-G0QF44-F1
#
_cell.length_a   1.000
_cell.length_b   1.000
_cell.length_c   1.000
_cell.angle_alpha   90.00
_cell.angle_beta   90.00
_cell.angle_gamma   90.00
#
_symmetry.space_group_name_H-M   'P 1'
#
loop_
_entity.id
_entity.type
_entity.pdbx_description
1 polymer ?
#
loop_
_entity_poly.entity_id
_entity_poly.type
_entity_poly.pdbx_seq_one_letter_code
_entity_poly.pdbx_strand_id
1 'polypeptide(L)'
;MELDDYFETIRERTEEAYDLGEKARNQSKDPEERIDIPVAEDLPEKASSLVIAAMFEELEDQGVAERIRELEEEYGKNDERVSFQIAREIAEGDFYEFDSKERACNAGIRVGVSYMTGGITTAPLEGIGDIHIRENDDGSEYLAVYYSGPIRSAGGTASAMSTSACGLRKDRSRS
;
A
#
# COMPACT_ATOMS: atom_id res chain seq x y z
N MET A 1 24.30 -27.65 0.79
CA MET A 1 23.90 -26.25 0.79
C MET A 1 22.72 -26.21 1.71
N GLU A 2 22.91 -25.66 2.90
CA GLU A 2 21.79 -25.44 3.82
C GLU A 2 20.84 -24.42 3.19
N LEU A 3 19.57 -24.44 3.58
CA LEU A 3 18.56 -23.57 2.99
C LEU A 3 18.94 -22.07 3.11
N ASP A 4 19.57 -21.73 4.23
CA ASP A 4 20.04 -20.38 4.52
C ASP A 4 21.17 -19.95 3.57
N ASP A 5 22.15 -20.83 3.29
CA ASP A 5 23.23 -20.55 2.34
C ASP A 5 22.69 -20.25 0.92
N TYR A 6 21.62 -20.94 0.53
CA TYR A 6 20.97 -20.76 -0.76
C TYR A 6 20.29 -19.39 -0.85
N PHE A 7 19.54 -19.00 0.18
CA PHE A 7 18.91 -17.68 0.23
C PHE A 7 19.94 -16.55 0.30
N GLU A 8 21.02 -16.73 1.08
CA GLU A 8 22.13 -15.77 1.15
C GLU A 8 22.75 -15.54 -0.22
N THR A 9 23.03 -16.62 -0.97
CA THR A 9 23.58 -16.53 -2.33
C THR A 9 22.65 -15.77 -3.29
N ILE A 10 21.33 -15.93 -3.15
CA ILE A 10 20.35 -15.20 -3.97
C ILE A 10 20.35 -13.71 -3.58
N ARG A 11 20.39 -13.41 -2.28
CA ARG A 11 20.42 -12.04 -1.77
C ARG A 11 21.66 -11.30 -2.27
N GLU A 12 22.84 -11.86 -2.08
CA GLU A 12 24.12 -11.26 -2.54
C GLU A 12 24.10 -10.96 -4.05
N ARG A 13 23.65 -11.92 -4.88
CA ARG A 13 23.57 -11.71 -6.33
C ARG A 13 22.53 -10.67 -6.73
N THR A 14 21.46 -10.55 -5.96
CA THR A 14 20.43 -9.54 -6.18
C THR A 14 20.98 -8.16 -5.87
N GLU A 15 21.69 -7.99 -4.76
CA GLU A 15 22.39 -6.76 -4.39
C GLU A 15 23.43 -6.35 -5.44
N GLU A 16 24.26 -7.29 -5.91
CA GLU A 16 25.23 -7.03 -6.99
C GLU A 16 24.57 -6.49 -8.27
N ALA A 17 23.42 -7.06 -8.65
CA ALA A 17 22.67 -6.61 -9.82
C ALA A 17 22.03 -5.23 -9.59
N TYR A 18 21.55 -4.96 -8.38
CA TYR A 18 20.97 -3.69 -7.98
C TYR A 18 22.01 -2.56 -8.00
N ASP A 19 23.18 -2.79 -7.40
CA ASP A 19 24.34 -1.90 -7.43
C ASP A 19 24.76 -1.51 -8.85
N LEU A 20 24.74 -2.48 -9.77
CA LEU A 20 25.04 -2.25 -11.18
C LEU A 20 23.95 -1.39 -11.85
N GLY A 21 22.68 -1.66 -11.52
CA GLY A 21 21.54 -0.89 -11.99
C GLY A 21 21.58 0.57 -11.54
N GLU A 22 21.90 0.83 -10.28
CA GLU A 22 22.03 2.19 -9.74
C GLU A 22 23.17 2.96 -10.43
N LYS A 23 24.32 2.32 -10.62
CA LYS A 23 25.44 2.93 -11.37
C LYS A 23 25.08 3.25 -12.81
N ALA A 24 24.17 2.49 -13.43
CA ALA A 24 23.67 2.77 -14.76
C ALA A 24 22.66 3.92 -14.77
N ARG A 25 21.67 3.91 -13.87
CA ARG A 25 20.62 4.94 -13.75
C ARG A 25 21.19 6.31 -13.37
N ASN A 26 22.23 6.35 -12.54
CA ASN A 26 22.98 7.56 -12.20
C ASN A 26 23.73 8.21 -13.38
N GLN A 27 23.69 7.64 -14.58
CA GLN A 27 24.21 8.27 -15.80
C GLN A 27 23.20 9.23 -16.45
N SER A 28 22.01 9.37 -15.87
CA SER A 28 20.93 10.27 -16.34
C SER A 28 20.53 10.01 -17.80
N LYS A 29 20.58 8.75 -18.24
CA LYS A 29 20.22 8.30 -19.59
C LYS A 29 18.82 7.70 -19.68
N ASP A 30 18.20 7.47 -18.52
CA ASP A 30 16.86 6.92 -18.35
C ASP A 30 15.91 7.99 -17.80
N PRO A 31 14.58 7.77 -17.84
CA PRO A 31 13.59 8.74 -17.36
C PRO A 31 13.73 9.10 -15.87
N GLU A 32 14.23 8.17 -15.05
CA GLU A 32 14.48 8.36 -13.62
C GLU A 32 15.91 7.92 -13.28
N GLU A 33 16.52 8.57 -12.29
CA GLU A 33 17.88 8.28 -11.79
C GLU A 33 17.91 7.20 -10.69
N ARG A 34 16.73 6.67 -10.31
CA ARG A 34 16.57 5.57 -9.36
C ARG A 34 16.14 4.28 -10.06
N ILE A 35 16.27 3.16 -9.36
CA ILE A 35 15.69 1.88 -9.77
C ILE A 35 14.21 1.87 -9.40
N ASP A 36 13.35 1.56 -10.37
CA ASP A 36 11.88 1.61 -10.20
C ASP A 36 11.30 0.33 -9.56
N ILE A 37 12.09 -0.74 -9.42
CA ILE A 37 11.64 -2.06 -8.97
C ILE A 37 12.18 -2.34 -7.56
N PRO A 38 11.44 -2.00 -6.49
CA PRO A 38 11.90 -2.23 -5.12
C PRO A 38 12.08 -3.73 -4.83
N VAL A 39 13.12 -4.06 -4.06
CA VAL A 39 13.31 -5.40 -3.47
C VAL A 39 12.46 -5.47 -2.21
N ALA A 40 11.68 -6.54 -2.07
CA ALA A 40 10.91 -6.84 -0.87
C ALA A 40 11.15 -8.30 -0.47
N GLU A 41 11.39 -8.56 0.81
CA GLU A 41 11.69 -9.91 1.30
C GLU A 41 10.42 -10.66 1.71
N ASP A 42 9.39 -9.94 2.13
CA ASP A 42 8.14 -10.52 2.62
C ASP A 42 6.88 -9.84 2.05
N LEU A 43 5.72 -10.41 2.38
CA LEU A 43 4.43 -9.89 1.95
C LEU A 43 4.13 -8.48 2.49
N PRO A 44 4.32 -8.19 3.80
CA PRO A 44 4.17 -6.84 4.34
C PRO A 44 4.94 -5.78 3.56
N GLU A 45 6.24 -5.99 3.32
CA GLU A 45 7.07 -5.07 2.54
C GLU A 45 6.59 -4.97 1.11
N LYS A 46 6.31 -6.10 0.45
CA LYS A 46 5.85 -6.09 -0.94
C LYS A 46 4.54 -5.31 -1.10
N ALA A 47 3.60 -5.51 -0.18
CA ALA A 47 2.30 -4.87 -0.20
C ALA A 47 2.40 -3.36 0.05
N SER A 48 3.18 -2.94 1.05
CA SER A 48 3.36 -1.52 1.36
C SER A 48 4.20 -0.82 0.30
N SER A 49 5.36 -1.38 -0.06
CA SER A 49 6.34 -0.74 -0.95
C SER A 49 5.80 -0.52 -2.37
N LEU A 50 4.97 -1.43 -2.90
CA LEU A 50 4.36 -1.25 -4.22
C LEU A 50 3.54 0.05 -4.32
N VAL A 51 2.80 0.39 -3.26
CA VAL A 51 1.90 1.56 -3.25
C VAL A 51 2.62 2.81 -2.76
N ILE A 52 3.44 2.67 -1.72
CA ILE A 52 4.18 3.77 -1.09
C ILE A 52 5.19 4.34 -2.09
N ALA A 53 6.07 3.51 -2.66
CA ALA A 53 7.11 3.98 -3.58
C ALA A 53 6.54 4.61 -4.87
N ALA A 54 5.34 4.19 -5.29
CA ALA A 54 4.74 4.68 -6.53
C ALA A 54 3.92 5.97 -6.37
N MET A 55 3.30 6.21 -5.20
CA MET A 55 2.28 7.28 -5.08
C MET A 55 2.31 8.04 -3.75
N PHE A 56 2.94 7.50 -2.71
CA PHE A 56 2.90 8.05 -1.34
C PHE A 56 4.29 7.96 -0.71
N GLU A 57 5.29 8.58 -1.33
CA GLU A 57 6.68 8.63 -0.84
C GLU A 57 6.77 9.15 0.60
N GLU A 58 5.78 9.94 1.04
CA GLU A 58 5.69 10.44 2.42
C GLU A 58 5.49 9.32 3.47
N LEU A 59 5.04 8.13 3.06
CA LEU A 59 4.89 6.96 3.93
C LEU A 59 6.12 6.05 3.92
N GLU A 60 7.14 6.36 3.11
CA GLU A 60 8.40 5.63 3.10
C GLU A 60 9.09 5.74 4.48
N ASP A 61 9.65 4.62 4.96
CA ASP A 61 10.27 4.50 6.28
C ASP A 61 9.39 4.88 7.50
N GLN A 62 8.08 5.05 7.33
CA GLN A 62 7.17 5.35 8.45
C GLN A 62 6.76 4.11 9.27
N GLY A 63 7.30 2.93 8.95
CA GLY A 63 7.02 1.70 9.71
C GLY A 63 5.71 0.99 9.34
N VAL A 64 5.13 1.28 8.18
CA VAL A 64 3.89 0.63 7.69
C VAL A 64 4.05 -0.90 7.60
N ALA A 65 5.17 -1.39 7.06
CA ALA A 65 5.44 -2.82 6.94
C ALA A 65 5.53 -3.51 8.30
N GLU A 66 6.20 -2.88 9.28
CA GLU A 66 6.33 -3.42 10.63
C GLU A 66 4.96 -3.51 11.32
N ARG A 67 4.13 -2.47 11.16
CA ARG A 67 2.79 -2.49 11.70
C ARG A 67 1.91 -3.57 11.08
N ILE A 68 2.06 -3.85 9.79
CA ILE A 68 1.38 -4.99 9.15
C ILE A 68 1.82 -6.31 9.80
N ARG A 69 3.11 -6.50 10.10
CA ARG A 69 3.61 -7.72 10.79
C ARG A 69 3.00 -7.86 12.18
N GLU A 70 2.93 -6.79 12.96
CA GLU A 70 2.26 -6.80 14.27
C GLU A 70 0.79 -7.21 14.17
N LEU A 71 0.08 -6.68 13.17
CA LEU A 71 -1.32 -7.03 12.91
C LEU A 71 -1.47 -8.47 12.42
N GLU A 72 -0.53 -9.00 11.64
CA GLU A 72 -0.48 -10.42 11.27
C GLU A 72 -0.29 -11.33 12.49
N GLU A 73 0.48 -10.92 13.49
CA GLU A 73 0.64 -11.65 14.75
C GLU A 73 -0.65 -11.64 15.58
N GLU A 74 -1.39 -10.52 15.57
CA GLU A 74 -2.65 -10.37 16.31
C GLU A 74 -3.82 -11.14 15.66
N TYR A 75 -4.02 -10.95 14.35
CA TYR A 75 -5.20 -11.44 13.63
C TYR A 75 -4.94 -12.71 12.81
N GLY A 76 -3.69 -12.95 12.43
CA GLY A 76 -3.27 -14.01 11.52
C GLY A 76 -2.83 -13.46 10.15
N LYS A 77 -1.91 -14.19 9.52
CA LYS A 77 -1.40 -13.87 8.16
C LYS A 77 -2.51 -13.93 7.12
N ASN A 78 -2.53 -12.96 6.20
CA ASN A 78 -3.57 -12.80 5.18
C ASN A 78 -5.00 -12.63 5.71
N ASP A 79 -5.18 -12.24 6.98
CA ASP A 79 -6.50 -11.93 7.51
C ASP A 79 -6.98 -10.57 6.99
N GLU A 80 -8.25 -10.50 6.61
CA GLU A 80 -8.90 -9.27 6.13
C GLU A 80 -8.87 -8.12 7.14
N ARG A 81 -8.85 -8.42 8.44
CA ARG A 81 -8.78 -7.43 9.52
C ARG A 81 -7.47 -6.67 9.52
N VAL A 82 -6.35 -7.31 9.17
CA VAL A 82 -5.05 -6.64 9.03
C VAL A 82 -5.14 -5.52 8.00
N SER A 83 -5.75 -5.83 6.86
CA SER A 83 -5.96 -4.87 5.78
C SER A 83 -6.84 -3.68 6.20
N PHE A 84 -7.95 -3.95 6.89
CA PHE A 84 -8.83 -2.88 7.36
C PHE A 84 -8.16 -2.00 8.41
N GLN A 85 -7.40 -2.62 9.32
CA GLN A 85 -6.75 -1.91 10.40
C GLN A 85 -5.62 -1.03 9.87
N ILE A 86 -4.75 -1.54 8.99
CA ILE A 86 -3.68 -0.72 8.40
C ILE A 86 -4.23 0.41 7.54
N ALA A 87 -5.28 0.14 6.74
CA ALA A 87 -5.92 1.17 5.93
C ALA A 87 -6.51 2.30 6.79
N ARG A 88 -7.07 1.94 7.95
CA ARG A 88 -7.62 2.88 8.91
C ARG A 88 -6.53 3.71 9.58
N GLU A 89 -5.49 3.08 10.11
CA GLU A 89 -4.38 3.78 10.81
C GLU A 89 -3.71 4.80 9.88
N ILE A 90 -3.50 4.43 8.60
CA ILE A 90 -3.01 5.38 7.58
C ILE A 90 -4.01 6.52 7.32
N ALA A 91 -5.30 6.22 7.19
CA ALA A 91 -6.32 7.24 6.94
C ALA A 91 -6.58 8.18 8.13
N GLU A 92 -6.34 7.70 9.36
CA GLU A 92 -6.40 8.49 10.60
C GLU A 92 -5.15 9.37 10.79
N GLY A 93 -4.05 9.05 10.11
CA GLY A 93 -2.81 9.82 10.11
C GLY A 93 -1.79 9.33 11.15
N ASP A 94 -1.89 8.07 11.58
CA ASP A 94 -1.00 7.51 12.62
C ASP A 94 0.46 7.37 12.14
N PHE A 95 0.67 7.28 10.82
CA PHE A 95 1.99 7.21 10.18
C PHE A 95 2.46 8.54 9.62
N TYR A 96 1.55 9.33 9.07
CA TYR A 96 1.84 10.61 8.43
C TYR A 96 0.60 11.50 8.38
N GLU A 97 0.76 12.79 8.64
CA GLU A 97 -0.33 13.78 8.56
C GLU A 97 -0.42 14.32 7.13
N PHE A 98 -1.35 13.78 6.34
CA PHE A 98 -1.59 14.23 4.97
C PHE A 98 -2.28 15.60 4.88
N ASP A 99 -1.99 16.35 3.82
CA ASP A 99 -2.60 17.66 3.54
C ASP A 99 -4.13 17.60 3.37
N SER A 100 -4.67 16.45 2.97
CA SER A 100 -6.10 16.25 2.81
C SER A 100 -6.57 14.90 3.31
N LYS A 101 -7.80 14.87 3.83
CA LYS A 101 -8.47 13.63 4.24
C LYS A 101 -8.62 12.67 3.05
N GLU A 102 -8.86 13.20 1.86
CA GLU A 102 -8.94 12.38 0.63
C GLU A 102 -7.62 11.69 0.34
N ARG A 103 -6.48 12.39 0.45
CA ARG A 103 -5.14 11.80 0.23
C ARG A 103 -4.84 10.71 1.27
N ALA A 104 -5.16 10.95 2.54
CA ALA A 104 -5.01 9.95 3.61
C ALA A 104 -5.87 8.69 3.35
N CYS A 105 -7.15 8.87 3.02
CA CYS A 105 -8.04 7.76 2.68
C CYS A 105 -7.56 7.01 1.43
N ASN A 106 -7.02 7.72 0.44
CA ASN A 106 -6.51 7.13 -0.79
C ASN A 106 -5.28 6.26 -0.51
N ALA A 107 -4.34 6.74 0.29
CA ALA A 107 -3.18 5.98 0.75
C ALA A 107 -3.60 4.72 1.51
N GLY A 108 -4.44 4.87 2.53
CA GLY A 108 -4.88 3.74 3.36
C GLY A 108 -5.59 2.65 2.56
N ILE A 109 -6.54 3.04 1.68
CA ILE A 109 -7.28 2.07 0.86
C ILE A 109 -6.34 1.35 -0.10
N ARG A 110 -5.42 2.05 -0.78
CA ARG A 110 -4.50 1.41 -1.72
C ARG A 110 -3.56 0.44 -0.99
N VAL A 111 -3.02 0.81 0.17
CA VAL A 111 -2.17 -0.08 0.98
C VAL A 111 -2.94 -1.32 1.44
N GLY A 112 -4.15 -1.15 1.98
CA GLY A 112 -4.98 -2.28 2.38
C GLY A 112 -5.31 -3.21 1.19
N VAL A 113 -5.74 -2.64 0.05
CA VAL A 113 -6.03 -3.44 -1.15
C VAL A 113 -4.78 -4.17 -1.65
N SER A 114 -3.61 -3.53 -1.56
CA SER A 114 -2.33 -4.17 -1.88
C SER A 114 -2.06 -5.38 -0.98
N TYR A 115 -2.24 -5.22 0.34
CA TYR A 115 -2.04 -6.31 1.29
C TYR A 115 -3.01 -7.49 1.03
N MET A 116 -4.31 -7.24 0.87
CA MET A 116 -5.27 -8.32 0.59
C MET A 116 -5.00 -9.07 -0.72
N THR A 117 -4.39 -8.41 -1.70
CA THR A 117 -4.10 -8.99 -3.01
C THR A 117 -2.69 -9.58 -3.08
N GLY A 118 -2.00 -9.69 -1.94
CA GLY A 118 -0.66 -10.27 -1.86
C GLY A 118 0.46 -9.37 -2.38
N GLY A 119 0.17 -8.10 -2.69
CA GLY A 119 1.10 -7.17 -3.34
C GLY A 119 1.52 -7.61 -4.75
N ILE A 120 0.78 -8.52 -5.42
CA ILE A 120 1.18 -9.11 -6.71
C ILE A 120 0.46 -8.46 -7.90
N THR A 121 -0.66 -7.79 -7.65
CA THR A 121 -1.47 -7.18 -8.71
C THR A 121 -1.23 -5.68 -8.84
N THR A 122 -1.40 -5.15 -10.05
CA THR A 122 -1.40 -3.71 -10.32
C THR A 122 -2.68 -3.00 -9.88
N ALA A 123 -3.69 -3.73 -9.40
CA ALA A 123 -4.99 -3.16 -9.04
C ALA A 123 -4.94 -2.00 -8.00
N PRO A 124 -4.09 -2.02 -6.96
CA PRO A 124 -3.91 -0.87 -6.07
C PRO A 124 -3.41 0.38 -6.77
N LEU A 125 -2.68 0.27 -7.88
CA LEU A 125 -2.10 1.38 -8.63
C LEU A 125 -3.01 1.81 -9.79
N GLU A 126 -3.41 0.86 -10.63
CA GLU A 126 -4.12 1.11 -11.90
C GLU A 126 -5.63 0.85 -11.81
N GLY A 127 -6.05 0.01 -10.87
CA GLY A 127 -7.45 -0.40 -10.71
C GLY A 127 -8.28 0.64 -9.94
N ILE A 128 -7.66 1.36 -9.02
CA ILE A 128 -8.25 2.50 -8.32
C ILE A 128 -7.84 3.76 -9.10
N GLY A 129 -8.80 4.37 -9.80
CA GLY A 129 -8.58 5.61 -10.55
C GLY A 129 -8.49 6.80 -9.60
N ASP A 130 -9.55 7.03 -8.82
CA ASP A 130 -9.63 8.17 -7.90
C ASP A 130 -10.46 7.86 -6.65
N ILE A 131 -10.23 8.62 -5.59
CA ILE A 131 -10.95 8.50 -4.31
C ILE A 131 -11.32 9.90 -3.85
N HIS A 132 -12.62 10.17 -3.78
CA HIS A 132 -13.17 11.45 -3.36
C HIS A 132 -14.09 11.33 -2.16
N ILE A 133 -14.11 12.35 -1.31
CA ILE A 133 -15.13 12.53 -0.27
C ILE A 133 -16.25 13.39 -0.87
N ARG A 134 -17.48 12.90 -0.78
CA ARG A 134 -18.68 13.55 -1.29
C ARG A 134 -19.73 13.69 -0.20
N GLU A 135 -20.68 14.58 -0.43
CA GLU A 135 -21.78 14.84 0.49
C GLU A 135 -23.07 14.20 -0.04
N ASN A 136 -23.83 13.58 0.86
CA ASN A 136 -25.19 13.11 0.60
C ASN A 136 -26.19 14.27 0.71
N ASP A 137 -27.41 14.07 0.22
CA ASP A 137 -28.49 15.07 0.32
C ASP A 137 -28.85 15.43 1.78
N ASP A 138 -28.51 14.58 2.74
CA ASP A 138 -28.69 14.81 4.18
C ASP A 138 -27.54 15.59 4.85
N GLY A 139 -26.56 16.07 4.07
CA GLY A 139 -25.37 16.78 4.55
C GLY A 139 -24.28 15.88 5.13
N SER A 140 -24.43 14.56 5.02
CA SER A 140 -23.47 13.60 5.57
C SER A 140 -22.41 13.19 4.53
N GLU A 141 -21.16 13.08 4.94
CA GLU A 141 -20.06 12.70 4.02
C GLU A 141 -20.00 11.18 3.76
N TYR A 142 -19.62 10.80 2.54
CA TYR A 142 -19.31 9.44 2.10
C TYR A 142 -18.10 9.42 1.17
N LEU A 143 -17.46 8.25 1.04
CA LEU A 143 -16.32 8.06 0.14
C LEU A 143 -16.79 7.48 -1.20
N ALA A 144 -16.39 8.11 -2.28
CA ALA A 144 -16.61 7.67 -3.65
C ALA A 144 -15.29 7.16 -4.24
N VAL A 145 -15.22 5.85 -4.52
CA VAL A 145 -14.07 5.21 -5.16
C VAL A 145 -14.37 4.95 -6.63
N TYR A 146 -13.52 5.46 -7.50
CA TYR A 146 -13.60 5.31 -8.95
C TYR A 146 -12.71 4.17 -9.38
N TYR A 147 -13.31 3.16 -9.99
CA TYR A 147 -12.58 1.99 -10.47
C TYR A 147 -12.36 2.03 -11.97
N SER A 148 -11.19 1.54 -12.37
CA SER A 148 -10.77 1.36 -13.75
C SER A 148 -10.72 -0.11 -14.12
N GLY A 149 -10.67 -0.41 -15.43
CA GLY A 149 -10.65 -1.78 -15.97
C GLY A 149 -9.70 -2.78 -15.25
N PRO A 150 -8.47 -2.38 -14.86
CA PRO A 150 -7.53 -3.25 -14.15
C PRO A 150 -8.00 -3.78 -12.80
N ILE A 151 -9.04 -3.19 -12.17
CA ILE A 151 -9.58 -3.65 -10.89
C ILE A 151 -10.07 -5.10 -10.93
N ARG A 152 -10.46 -5.60 -12.11
CA ARG A 152 -10.93 -6.99 -12.30
C ARG A 152 -9.90 -8.02 -11.82
N SER A 153 -8.62 -7.67 -11.88
CA SER A 153 -7.50 -8.53 -11.45
C SER A 153 -7.44 -8.71 -9.92
N ALA A 154 -8.02 -7.80 -9.14
CA ALA A 154 -8.11 -7.91 -7.68
C ALA A 154 -9.40 -8.61 -7.18
N GLY A 155 -10.33 -8.95 -8.08
CA GLY A 155 -11.60 -9.58 -7.72
C GLY A 155 -12.54 -8.68 -6.90
N GLY A 156 -13.64 -9.25 -6.40
CA GLY A 156 -14.66 -8.53 -5.62
C GLY A 156 -14.19 -8.04 -4.24
N THR A 157 -13.04 -8.51 -3.76
CA THR A 157 -12.48 -8.21 -2.44
C THR A 157 -12.05 -6.74 -2.33
N ALA A 158 -11.41 -6.19 -3.38
CA ALA A 158 -11.02 -4.78 -3.42
C ALA A 158 -12.22 -3.81 -3.44
N SER A 159 -13.35 -4.25 -4.01
CA SER A 159 -14.61 -3.50 -4.02
C SER A 159 -15.34 -3.54 -2.67
N ALA A 160 -15.17 -4.59 -1.87
CA ALA A 160 -15.77 -4.69 -0.54
C ALA A 160 -15.05 -3.84 0.51
N MET A 161 -13.74 -3.63 0.34
CA MET A 161 -12.96 -2.84 1.29
C MET A 161 -13.20 -1.33 1.21
N SER A 162 -13.37 -0.80 0.00
CA SER A 162 -13.66 0.63 -0.18
C SER A 162 -14.95 1.06 0.51
N THR A 163 -15.94 0.16 0.57
CA THR A 163 -17.23 0.42 1.23
C THR A 163 -17.14 0.39 2.75
N SER A 164 -16.22 -0.39 3.34
CA SER A 164 -16.17 -0.63 4.79
C SER A 164 -15.12 0.22 5.53
N ALA A 165 -13.98 0.52 4.90
CA ALA A 165 -12.88 1.23 5.57
C ALA A 165 -13.22 2.68 5.96
N CYS A 166 -14.11 3.35 5.21
CA CYS A 166 -14.35 4.79 5.40
C CYS A 166 -15.54 5.14 6.31
N GLY A 167 -16.32 4.16 6.77
CA GLY A 167 -17.42 4.40 7.72
C GLY A 167 -16.97 4.88 9.10
N LEU A 168 -15.68 4.73 9.43
CA LEU A 168 -15.18 4.79 10.81
C LEU A 168 -14.57 6.14 11.23
N ARG A 169 -14.26 7.06 10.30
CA ARG A 169 -13.76 8.41 10.65
C ARG A 169 -14.86 9.37 11.10
N LYS A 170 -16.15 9.00 10.94
CA LYS A 170 -17.31 9.80 11.39
C LYS A 170 -17.44 9.85 12.92
N ASP A 171 -16.76 8.96 13.66
CA ASP A 171 -17.00 8.80 15.10
C ASP A 171 -16.12 9.70 16.00
N ARG A 172 -15.03 10.28 15.49
CA ARG A 172 -14.13 11.14 16.29
C ARG A 172 -14.47 12.64 16.28
N SER A 173 -15.41 13.10 15.45
CA SER A 173 -15.89 14.50 15.52
C SER A 173 -16.98 14.73 16.60
N ARG A 174 -17.31 13.68 17.37
CA ARG A 174 -18.16 13.74 18.56
C ARG A 174 -17.38 13.26 19.79
N SER A 175 -16.41 14.04 20.24
CA SER A 175 -15.73 13.85 21.53
C SER A 175 -15.27 15.20 22.06
#